data_AF-A0A1R4B6G8-F1
#
_entry.id   AF-A0A1R4B6G8-F1
#
_cell.length_a   1.000
_cell.length_b   1.000
_cell.length_c   1.000
_cell.angle_alpha   90.00
_cell.angle_beta   90.00
_cell.angle_gamma   90.00
#
_symmetry.space_group_name_H-M   'P 1'
#
loop_
_entity.id
_entity.type
_entity.pdbx_description
1 polymer ?
#
loop_
_entity_poly.entity_id
_entity_poly.type
_entity_poly.pdbx_seq_one_letter_code
_entity_poly.pdbx_strand_id
1 'polypeptide(L)'
;MDIIILNGASSSGKSSIAKELQSILPDNYLHLGIDTFIEMMPKRTINLTEPDIPSDGFYWQTESGNNPPSLRIKSGEYGEHINHAYHSTVKHLADLGLKVIVDDVMNGGIEQQSWLEALGDTKCLFVAVMCSDTELRNRENLRDDRINGSAVEQNCRVHNGVVYHFQVNTTHCSPQQCAQEIASYIEK
;
A
#
# COMPACT_ATOMS: atom_id res chain seq x y z
N MET A 1 15.72 1.38 11.77
CA MET A 1 14.53 0.58 11.42
C MET A 1 14.82 -0.04 10.08
N ASP A 2 14.60 -1.34 9.87
CA ASP A 2 15.02 -1.98 8.62
C ASP A 2 13.91 -1.91 7.59
N ILE A 3 12.66 -2.05 8.04
CA ILE A 3 11.47 -1.99 7.19
C ILE A 3 10.45 -1.00 7.76
N ILE A 4 9.93 -0.11 6.94
CA ILE A 4 8.82 0.79 7.27
C ILE A 4 7.66 0.46 6.33
N ILE A 5 6.53 0.00 6.87
CA ILE A 5 5.36 -0.38 6.07
C ILE A 5 4.28 0.69 6.23
N LEU A 6 4.08 1.47 5.18
CA LEU A 6 3.02 2.46 5.07
C LEU A 6 1.77 1.76 4.51
N ASN A 7 0.70 1.66 5.30
CA ASN A 7 -0.56 1.07 4.86
C ASN A 7 -1.69 2.10 4.89
N GLY A 8 -2.48 2.14 3.82
CA GLY A 8 -3.63 3.02 3.65
C GLY A 8 -4.21 2.91 2.25
N ALA A 9 -5.37 3.54 2.02
CA ALA A 9 -6.03 3.47 0.72
C ALA A 9 -5.20 4.03 -0.44
N SER A 10 -5.54 3.67 -1.67
CA SER A 10 -5.11 4.40 -2.87
C SER A 10 -5.39 5.88 -2.68
N SER A 11 -4.52 6.74 -3.19
CA SER A 11 -4.59 8.20 -3.02
C SER A 11 -4.44 8.74 -1.58
N SER A 12 -4.16 7.90 -0.57
CA SER A 12 -3.93 8.37 0.81
C SER A 12 -2.59 9.09 1.01
N GLY A 13 -1.69 9.10 0.02
CA GLY A 13 -0.43 9.83 0.07
C GLY A 13 0.80 9.01 0.48
N LYS A 14 0.68 7.68 0.61
CA LYS A 14 1.77 6.77 1.00
C LYS A 14 3.04 6.97 0.19
N SER A 15 2.97 6.92 -1.14
CA SER A 15 4.13 7.03 -2.01
C SER A 15 4.81 8.41 -1.91
N SER A 16 4.04 9.47 -1.64
CA SER A 16 4.61 10.80 -1.38
C SER A 16 5.33 10.83 -0.04
N ILE A 17 4.75 10.24 1.02
CA ILE A 17 5.42 10.10 2.32
C ILE A 17 6.69 9.26 2.19
N ALA A 18 6.67 8.17 1.43
CA ALA A 18 7.84 7.33 1.20
C ALA A 18 9.01 8.13 0.59
N LYS A 19 8.73 8.96 -0.42
CA LYS A 19 9.74 9.85 -1.04
C LYS A 19 10.28 10.90 -0.07
N GLU A 20 9.42 11.50 0.74
CA GLU A 20 9.86 12.44 1.79
C GLU A 20 10.73 11.73 2.84
N LEU A 21 10.36 10.51 3.26
CA LEU A 21 11.17 9.70 4.17
C LEU A 21 12.54 9.36 3.57
N GLN A 22 12.62 9.00 2.28
CA GLN A 22 13.90 8.79 1.58
C GLN A 22 14.78 10.04 1.59
N SER A 23 14.19 11.23 1.58
CA SER A 23 14.90 12.51 1.58
C SER A 23 15.44 12.89 2.96
N ILE A 24 14.71 12.57 4.04
CA ILE A 24 15.04 13.07 5.39
C ILE A 24 15.71 12.04 6.30
N LEU A 25 15.55 10.73 6.05
CA LEU A 25 16.17 9.70 6.87
C LEU A 25 17.68 9.60 6.57
N PRO A 26 18.52 9.31 7.58
CA PRO A 26 19.97 9.29 7.40
C PRO A 26 20.49 8.08 6.60
N ASP A 27 19.71 7.00 6.51
CA ASP A 27 20.05 5.79 5.76
C ASP A 27 19.38 5.76 4.39
N ASN A 28 19.94 4.95 3.48
CA ASN A 28 19.34 4.74 2.16
C ASN A 28 18.21 3.70 2.24
N TYR A 29 16.97 4.16 2.04
CA TYR A 29 15.80 3.29 1.92
C TYR A 29 15.43 3.09 0.45
N LEU A 30 15.21 1.84 0.07
CA LEU A 30 14.50 1.50 -1.17
C LEU A 30 13.01 1.76 -0.96
N HIS A 31 12.31 2.31 -1.96
CA HIS A 31 10.85 2.39 -1.98
C HIS A 31 10.31 1.26 -2.85
N LEU A 32 9.47 0.40 -2.28
CA LEU A 32 8.87 -0.74 -2.98
C LEU A 32 7.37 -0.82 -2.67
N GLY A 33 6.55 -0.92 -3.71
CA GLY A 33 5.11 -1.14 -3.60
C GLY A 33 4.65 -2.25 -4.52
N ILE A 34 3.42 -2.73 -4.34
CA ILE A 34 2.85 -3.76 -5.22
C ILE A 34 2.78 -3.29 -6.69
N ASP A 35 2.61 -1.99 -6.92
CA ASP A 35 2.62 -1.38 -8.26
C ASP A 35 3.92 -1.70 -9.03
N THR A 36 5.08 -1.76 -8.35
CA THR A 36 6.36 -2.17 -8.96
C THR A 36 6.31 -3.60 -9.52
N PHE A 37 5.62 -4.51 -8.83
CA PHE A 37 5.44 -5.88 -9.29
C PHE A 37 4.44 -5.96 -10.43
N ILE A 38 3.34 -5.22 -10.33
CA ILE A 38 2.32 -5.13 -11.39
C ILE A 38 2.94 -4.63 -12.70
N GLU A 39 3.83 -3.65 -12.65
CA GLU A 39 4.53 -3.12 -13.83
C GLU A 39 5.44 -4.15 -14.52
N MET A 40 6.00 -5.11 -13.77
CA MET A 40 6.84 -6.19 -14.31
C MET A 40 6.04 -7.35 -14.93
N MET A 41 4.75 -7.46 -14.60
CA MET A 41 3.92 -8.59 -15.04
C MET A 41 3.62 -8.53 -16.54
N PRO A 42 3.43 -9.68 -17.21
CA PRO A 42 2.95 -9.71 -18.58
C PRO A 42 1.56 -9.06 -18.67
N LYS A 43 1.38 -8.06 -19.55
CA LYS A 43 0.11 -7.32 -19.67
C LYS A 43 -1.14 -8.19 -19.82
N ARG A 44 -1.02 -9.38 -20.43
CA ARG A 44 -2.12 -10.35 -20.60
C ARG A 44 -2.68 -10.92 -19.30
N THR A 45 -1.93 -10.81 -18.19
CA THR A 45 -2.34 -11.32 -16.88
C THR A 45 -2.93 -10.23 -16.00
N ILE A 46 -3.16 -9.02 -16.52
CA ILE A 46 -3.69 -7.89 -15.75
C ILE A 46 -4.93 -7.36 -16.47
N ASN A 47 -5.99 -7.08 -15.71
CA ASN A 47 -7.13 -6.32 -16.23
C ASN A 47 -7.55 -5.21 -15.26
N LEU A 48 -6.88 -4.07 -15.37
CA LEU A 48 -7.15 -2.88 -14.55
C LEU A 48 -7.89 -1.77 -15.31
N THR A 49 -8.41 -2.08 -16.50
CA THR A 49 -9.12 -1.13 -17.37
C THR A 49 -10.60 -1.43 -17.46
N GLU A 50 -11.00 -2.71 -17.46
CA GLU A 50 -12.39 -3.14 -17.58
C GLU A 50 -12.80 -3.95 -16.34
N PRO A 51 -13.62 -3.39 -15.43
CA PRO A 51 -14.12 -4.12 -14.27
C PRO A 51 -14.90 -5.38 -14.64
N ASP A 52 -14.96 -6.32 -13.70
CA ASP A 52 -15.77 -7.54 -13.75
C ASP A 52 -15.36 -8.56 -14.82
N ILE A 53 -14.17 -8.39 -15.40
CA ILE A 53 -13.53 -9.37 -16.27
C ILE A 53 -12.34 -9.97 -15.51
N PRO A 54 -12.46 -11.21 -14.97
CA PRO A 54 -11.40 -11.87 -14.25
C PRO A 54 -10.11 -12.00 -15.07
N SER A 55 -8.98 -11.93 -14.38
CA SER A 55 -7.65 -12.21 -14.93
C SER A 55 -6.87 -13.11 -13.98
N ASP A 56 -5.86 -13.80 -14.51
CA ASP A 56 -4.99 -14.67 -13.71
C ASP A 56 -4.11 -13.86 -12.72
N GLY A 57 -3.75 -12.63 -13.08
CA GLY A 57 -3.12 -11.67 -12.17
C GLY A 57 -4.15 -10.77 -11.49
N PHE A 58 -3.98 -9.46 -11.56
CA PHE A 58 -4.83 -8.50 -10.85
C PHE A 58 -5.96 -7.98 -11.74
N TYR A 59 -7.16 -7.86 -11.18
CA TYR A 59 -8.32 -7.29 -11.87
C TYR A 59 -9.28 -6.57 -10.93
N TRP A 60 -10.05 -5.62 -11.48
CA TRP A 60 -11.09 -4.92 -10.72
C TRP A 60 -12.40 -5.70 -10.73
N GLN A 61 -13.05 -5.79 -9.57
CA GLN A 61 -14.40 -6.31 -9.41
C GLN A 61 -15.29 -5.24 -8.77
N THR A 62 -16.49 -5.07 -9.31
CA THR A 62 -17.51 -4.19 -8.75
C THR A 62 -18.08 -4.81 -7.47
N GLU A 63 -18.00 -4.07 -6.37
CA GLU A 63 -18.64 -4.45 -5.11
C GLU A 63 -20.10 -3.95 -5.10
N SER A 64 -21.02 -4.89 -4.91
CA SER A 64 -22.46 -4.61 -4.89
C SER A 64 -22.86 -3.95 -3.56
N GLY A 65 -23.76 -2.96 -3.60
CA GLY A 65 -24.37 -2.36 -2.40
C GLY A 65 -23.87 -0.97 -2.02
N ASN A 66 -22.86 -0.44 -2.71
CA ASN A 66 -22.43 0.96 -2.57
C ASN A 66 -23.07 1.84 -3.65
N ASN A 67 -23.35 3.11 -3.32
CA ASN A 67 -23.82 4.11 -4.28
C ASN A 67 -22.94 5.38 -4.18
N PRO A 68 -22.09 5.70 -5.17
CA PRO A 68 -21.86 4.94 -6.41
C PRO A 68 -21.18 3.58 -6.18
N PRO A 69 -21.22 2.67 -7.17
CA PRO A 69 -20.53 1.39 -7.11
C PRO A 69 -19.04 1.61 -6.84
N SER A 70 -18.46 0.76 -6.00
CA SER A 70 -17.04 0.80 -5.69
C SER A 70 -16.30 -0.38 -6.31
N LEU A 71 -15.01 -0.21 -6.56
CA LEU A 71 -14.16 -1.23 -7.16
C LEU A 71 -13.23 -1.82 -6.12
N ARG A 72 -13.17 -3.15 -6.08
CA ARG A 72 -12.21 -3.90 -5.28
C ARG A 72 -11.23 -4.62 -6.18
N ILE A 73 -9.95 -4.49 -5.86
CA ILE A 73 -8.92 -5.27 -6.52
C ILE A 73 -9.03 -6.74 -6.08
N LYS A 74 -8.96 -7.65 -7.04
CA LYS A 74 -8.88 -9.09 -6.83
C LYS A 74 -7.61 -9.63 -7.48
N SER A 75 -7.14 -10.75 -6.95
CA SER A 75 -6.02 -11.49 -7.50
C SER A 75 -6.52 -12.87 -7.97
N GLY A 76 -6.15 -13.26 -9.18
CA GLY A 76 -6.20 -14.65 -9.62
C GLY A 76 -5.02 -15.46 -9.08
N GLU A 77 -4.83 -16.68 -9.57
CA GLU A 77 -3.78 -17.59 -9.11
C GLU A 77 -2.38 -16.99 -9.29
N TYR A 78 -2.10 -16.42 -10.46
CA TYR A 78 -0.84 -15.72 -10.69
C TYR A 78 -0.70 -14.46 -9.84
N GLY A 79 -1.77 -13.72 -9.57
CA GLY A 79 -1.76 -12.53 -8.72
C GLY A 79 -1.39 -12.87 -7.27
N GLU A 80 -1.93 -13.96 -6.72
CA GLU A 80 -1.55 -14.45 -5.38
C GLU A 80 -0.08 -14.88 -5.31
N HIS A 81 0.44 -15.52 -6.36
CA HIS A 81 1.88 -15.81 -6.45
C HIS A 81 2.72 -14.52 -6.47
N ILE A 82 2.25 -13.46 -7.12
CA ILE A 82 2.92 -12.16 -7.12
C ILE A 82 2.88 -11.50 -5.73
N ASN A 83 1.77 -11.56 -5.00
CA ASN A 83 1.68 -11.06 -3.62
C ASN A 83 2.71 -11.77 -2.70
N HIS A 84 2.84 -13.09 -2.81
CA HIS A 84 3.86 -13.83 -2.07
C HIS A 84 5.29 -13.39 -2.47
N ALA A 85 5.55 -13.26 -3.77
CA ALA A 85 6.84 -12.81 -4.28
C ALA A 85 7.19 -11.39 -3.77
N TYR A 86 6.20 -10.52 -3.68
CA TYR A 86 6.35 -9.18 -3.14
C TYR A 86 6.81 -9.19 -1.68
N HIS A 87 6.09 -9.90 -0.81
CA HIS A 87 6.46 -9.98 0.62
C HIS A 87 7.83 -10.62 0.84
N SER A 88 8.10 -11.74 0.17
CA SER A 88 9.38 -12.45 0.30
C SER A 88 10.56 -11.66 -0.28
N THR A 89 10.33 -10.83 -1.30
CA THR A 89 11.38 -9.93 -1.84
C THR A 89 11.76 -8.86 -0.81
N VAL A 90 10.78 -8.25 -0.13
CA VAL A 90 11.08 -7.28 0.95
C VAL A 90 11.93 -7.92 2.04
N LYS A 91 11.57 -9.14 2.46
CA LYS A 91 12.38 -9.91 3.42
C LYS A 91 13.80 -10.14 2.91
N HIS A 92 13.95 -10.58 1.66
CA HIS A 92 15.26 -10.85 1.07
C HIS A 92 16.15 -9.59 1.01
N LEU A 93 15.58 -8.44 0.65
CA LEU A 93 16.30 -7.16 0.65
C LEU A 93 16.78 -6.80 2.07
N ALA A 94 15.92 -6.96 3.07
CA ALA A 94 16.27 -6.71 4.47
C ALA A 94 17.37 -7.66 4.97
N ASP A 95 17.33 -8.94 4.59
CA ASP A 95 18.36 -9.93 4.94
C ASP A 95 19.74 -9.61 4.35
N LEU A 96 19.78 -8.90 3.23
CA LEU A 96 21.01 -8.38 2.62
C LEU A 96 21.47 -7.04 3.24
N GLY A 97 20.77 -6.55 4.27
CA GLY A 97 21.07 -5.30 4.97
C GLY A 97 20.56 -4.04 4.27
N LEU A 98 19.71 -4.18 3.25
CA LEU A 98 19.05 -3.04 2.60
C LEU A 98 17.82 -2.62 3.39
N LYS A 99 17.60 -1.32 3.53
CA LYS A 99 16.42 -0.79 4.21
C LYS A 99 15.31 -0.55 3.20
N VAL A 100 14.06 -0.81 3.60
CA VAL A 100 12.92 -0.76 2.68
C VAL A 100 11.76 0.03 3.28
N ILE A 101 11.24 0.98 2.52
CA ILE A 101 9.92 1.58 2.73
C ILE A 101 8.95 0.88 1.80
N VAL A 102 7.96 0.24 2.40
CA VAL A 102 6.88 -0.45 1.72
C VAL A 102 5.66 0.47 1.68
N ASP A 103 5.03 0.66 0.52
CA ASP A 103 3.70 1.26 0.44
C ASP A 103 2.63 0.27 -0.04
N ASP A 104 1.66 -0.01 0.82
CA ASP A 104 0.71 -1.09 0.60
C ASP A 104 -0.75 -0.68 0.86
N VAL A 105 -1.66 -1.46 0.28
CA VAL A 105 -3.11 -1.37 0.43
C VAL A 105 -3.61 -2.72 0.98
N MET A 106 -3.29 -2.96 2.25
CA MET A 106 -3.52 -4.26 2.87
C MET A 106 -5.00 -4.66 2.86
N ASN A 107 -5.29 -5.95 2.72
CA ASN A 107 -6.64 -6.49 2.94
C ASN A 107 -6.95 -6.72 4.43
N GLY A 108 -6.75 -5.66 5.24
CA GLY A 108 -6.91 -5.70 6.68
C GLY A 108 -5.90 -6.61 7.38
N GLY A 109 -6.25 -7.10 8.57
CA GLY A 109 -5.37 -7.92 9.42
C GLY A 109 -4.92 -9.25 8.80
N ILE A 110 -5.66 -9.76 7.81
CA ILE A 110 -5.27 -10.97 7.06
C ILE A 110 -4.00 -10.72 6.26
N GLU A 111 -3.90 -9.57 5.59
CA GLU A 111 -2.69 -9.20 4.86
C GLU A 111 -1.56 -8.87 5.83
N GLN A 112 -1.87 -8.24 6.96
CA GLN A 112 -0.85 -8.01 8.00
C GLN A 112 -0.26 -9.32 8.50
N GLN A 113 -1.06 -10.38 8.66
CA GLN A 113 -0.53 -11.71 8.99
C GLN A 113 0.42 -12.23 7.91
N SER A 114 0.06 -12.08 6.63
CA SER A 114 0.94 -12.48 5.52
C SER A 114 2.28 -11.73 5.54
N TRP A 115 2.26 -10.44 5.90
CA TRP A 115 3.49 -9.66 6.14
C TRP A 115 4.30 -10.18 7.34
N LEU A 116 3.64 -10.43 8.48
CA LEU A 116 4.32 -10.93 9.68
C LEU A 116 4.95 -12.31 9.46
N GLU A 117 4.24 -13.20 8.77
CA GLU A 117 4.74 -14.53 8.39
C GLU A 117 5.96 -14.43 7.46
N ALA A 118 5.92 -13.56 6.45
CA ALA A 118 7.03 -13.36 5.52
C ALA A 118 8.25 -12.70 6.17
N LEU A 119 8.02 -11.75 7.08
CA LEU A 119 9.09 -10.98 7.72
C LEU A 119 9.72 -11.69 8.92
N GLY A 120 8.99 -12.58 9.60
CA GLY A 120 9.46 -13.28 10.79
C GLY A 120 9.94 -12.30 11.86
N ASP A 121 11.18 -12.50 12.34
CA ASP A 121 11.78 -11.67 13.39
C ASP A 121 12.40 -10.35 12.86
N THR A 122 12.30 -10.07 11.55
CA THR A 122 12.85 -8.83 10.98
C THR A 122 12.14 -7.61 11.53
N LYS A 123 12.91 -6.64 12.06
CA LYS A 123 12.37 -5.44 12.69
C LYS A 123 11.64 -4.56 11.65
N CYS A 124 10.32 -4.46 11.80
CA CYS A 124 9.48 -3.65 10.92
C CYS A 124 8.60 -2.66 11.70
N LEU A 125 8.27 -1.55 11.04
CA LEU A 125 7.38 -0.50 11.54
C LEU A 125 6.12 -0.41 10.68
N PHE A 126 5.01 -0.97 11.15
CA PHE A 126 3.69 -0.70 10.57
C PHE A 126 3.19 0.73 10.93
N VAL A 127 2.94 1.54 9.90
CA VAL A 127 2.40 2.89 9.98
C VAL A 127 1.06 2.98 9.23
N ALA A 128 0.02 3.44 9.92
CA ALA A 128 -1.25 3.78 9.29
C ALA A 128 -1.17 5.15 8.59
N VAL A 129 -1.54 5.21 7.32
CA VAL A 129 -1.69 6.46 6.56
C VAL A 129 -3.17 6.73 6.34
N MET A 130 -3.78 7.47 7.26
CA MET A 130 -5.20 7.80 7.20
C MET A 130 -5.47 8.94 6.24
N CYS A 131 -6.63 8.91 5.60
CA CYS A 131 -7.15 10.01 4.80
C CYS A 131 -8.68 9.98 4.79
N SER A 132 -9.33 11.14 4.79
CA SER A 132 -10.79 11.24 4.69
C SER A 132 -11.29 10.79 3.31
N ASP A 133 -12.46 10.17 3.24
CA ASP A 133 -13.08 9.74 1.98
C ASP A 133 -13.25 10.90 0.99
N THR A 134 -13.59 12.10 1.48
CA THR A 134 -13.73 13.31 0.66
C THR A 134 -12.42 13.62 -0.05
N GLU A 135 -11.32 13.62 0.69
CA GLU A 135 -10.01 13.95 0.15
C GLU A 135 -9.48 12.83 -0.76
N LEU A 136 -9.72 11.57 -0.41
CA LEU A 136 -9.42 10.42 -1.26
C LEU A 136 -10.11 10.52 -2.61
N ARG A 137 -11.42 10.83 -2.64
CA ARG A 137 -12.18 11.03 -3.89
C ARG A 137 -11.65 12.20 -4.70
N ASN A 138 -11.35 13.32 -4.06
CA ASN A 138 -10.80 14.49 -4.75
C ASN A 138 -9.47 14.14 -5.43
N ARG A 139 -8.58 13.43 -4.74
CA ARG A 139 -7.27 13.02 -5.27
C ARG A 139 -7.39 11.94 -6.34
N GLU A 140 -8.31 10.99 -6.19
CA GLU A 140 -8.58 9.95 -7.19
C GLU A 140 -9.12 10.58 -8.49
N ASN A 141 -10.05 11.54 -8.40
CA ASN A 141 -10.60 12.25 -9.57
C ASN A 141 -9.56 13.11 -10.32
N LEU A 142 -8.46 13.50 -9.68
CA LEU A 142 -7.37 14.26 -10.30
C LEU A 142 -6.32 13.35 -10.96
N ARG A 143 -6.46 12.04 -10.83
CA ARG A 143 -5.56 11.04 -11.44
C ARG A 143 -6.17 10.53 -12.74
N ASP A 144 -5.46 10.73 -13.85
CA ASP A 144 -5.88 10.24 -15.16
C ASP A 144 -5.31 8.84 -15.48
N ASP A 145 -4.46 8.28 -14.62
CA ASP A 145 -3.72 7.03 -14.88
C ASP A 145 -4.46 5.75 -14.43
N ARG A 146 -5.55 5.86 -13.65
CA ARG A 146 -6.24 4.72 -13.04
C ARG A 146 -7.76 4.86 -13.12
N ILE A 147 -8.46 3.73 -12.99
CA ILE A 147 -9.92 3.73 -12.84
C ILE A 147 -10.32 4.30 -11.47
N ASN A 148 -11.38 5.10 -11.45
CA ASN A 148 -11.92 5.68 -10.23
C ASN A 148 -12.88 4.73 -9.52
N GLY A 149 -12.98 4.85 -8.19
CA GLY A 149 -13.92 4.10 -7.37
C GLY A 149 -13.27 3.09 -6.42
N SER A 150 -11.95 3.05 -6.32
CA SER A 150 -11.23 2.11 -5.45
C SER A 150 -10.88 2.71 -4.09
N ALA A 151 -10.59 4.02 -4.04
CA ALA A 151 -10.00 4.64 -2.85
C ALA A 151 -10.91 4.55 -1.61
N VAL A 152 -12.22 4.76 -1.76
CA VAL A 152 -13.17 4.69 -0.63
C VAL A 152 -13.42 3.24 -0.19
N GLU A 153 -13.55 2.29 -1.13
CA GLU A 153 -13.65 0.87 -0.80
C GLU A 153 -12.46 0.43 0.05
N GLN A 154 -11.27 0.79 -0.41
CA GLN A 154 -10.03 0.48 0.28
C GLN A 154 -10.01 1.12 1.67
N ASN A 155 -10.40 2.39 1.80
CA ASN A 155 -10.40 3.08 3.10
C ASN A 155 -11.28 2.37 4.15
N CYS A 156 -12.39 1.75 3.73
CA CYS A 156 -13.27 0.99 4.61
C CYS A 156 -12.66 -0.34 5.11
N ARG A 157 -11.64 -0.90 4.44
CA ARG A 157 -11.09 -2.23 4.78
C ARG A 157 -9.63 -2.25 5.19
N VAL A 158 -8.80 -1.34 4.68
CA VAL A 158 -7.33 -1.46 4.75
C VAL A 158 -6.79 -1.41 6.17
N HIS A 159 -7.54 -0.80 7.09
CA HIS A 159 -7.19 -0.67 8.49
C HIS A 159 -7.87 -1.71 9.39
N ASN A 160 -8.83 -2.51 8.85
CA ASN A 160 -9.64 -3.41 9.67
C ASN A 160 -8.81 -4.56 10.24
N GLY A 161 -8.73 -4.63 11.56
CA GLY A 161 -7.97 -5.68 12.26
C GLY A 161 -6.45 -5.55 12.12
N VAL A 162 -5.94 -4.41 11.63
CA VAL A 162 -4.51 -4.14 11.53
C VAL A 162 -4.02 -3.44 12.80
N VAL A 163 -2.91 -3.92 13.35
CA VAL A 163 -2.24 -3.31 14.51
C VAL A 163 -1.09 -2.42 14.02
N TYR A 164 -1.10 -1.15 14.37
CA TYR A 164 -0.08 -0.19 13.97
C TYR A 164 0.80 0.22 15.15
N HIS A 165 2.06 0.49 14.86
CA HIS A 165 2.98 1.11 15.82
C HIS A 165 2.82 2.62 15.85
N PHE A 166 2.48 3.21 14.70
CA PHE A 166 2.32 4.65 14.52
C PHE A 166 1.25 4.97 13.47
N GLN A 167 0.74 6.19 13.50
CA GLN A 167 -0.33 6.64 12.60
C GLN A 167 -0.11 8.10 12.22
N VAL A 168 -0.33 8.41 10.95
CA VAL A 168 -0.34 9.76 10.38
C VAL A 168 -1.64 10.00 9.60
N ASN A 169 -2.01 11.26 9.38
CA ASN A 169 -3.24 11.63 8.67
C ASN A 169 -3.00 12.70 7.60
N THR A 170 -3.15 12.33 6.34
CA THR A 170 -2.91 13.21 5.19
C THR A 170 -4.11 14.06 4.80
N THR A 171 -5.20 14.03 5.58
CA THR A 171 -6.34 14.95 5.39
C THR A 171 -5.96 16.38 5.73
N HIS A 172 -5.08 16.55 6.71
CA HIS A 172 -4.70 17.86 7.24
C HIS A 172 -3.18 18.10 7.25
N CYS A 173 -2.39 17.04 7.19
CA CYS A 173 -0.93 17.14 7.13
C CYS A 173 -0.42 16.92 5.71
N SER A 174 0.63 17.64 5.33
CA SER A 174 1.36 17.40 4.11
C SER A 174 2.19 16.11 4.21
N PRO A 175 2.59 15.50 3.08
CA PRO A 175 3.50 14.34 3.08
C PRO A 175 4.80 14.61 3.86
N GLN A 176 5.35 15.81 3.76
CA GLN A 176 6.56 16.23 4.48
C GLN A 176 6.34 16.23 6.00
N GLN A 177 5.21 16.77 6.48
CA GLN A 177 4.86 16.77 7.91
C GLN A 177 4.69 15.33 8.42
N CYS A 178 3.97 14.48 7.68
CA CYS A 178 3.81 13.07 8.04
C CYS A 178 5.15 12.33 8.09
N ALA A 179 6.05 12.58 7.13
CA ALA A 179 7.38 11.99 7.13
C ALA A 179 8.22 12.43 8.34
N GLN A 180 8.16 13.71 8.72
CA GLN A 180 8.84 14.23 9.92
C GLN A 180 8.33 13.58 11.21
N GLU A 181 7.01 13.37 11.33
CA GLU A 181 6.41 12.68 12.48
C GLU A 181 6.89 11.22 12.57
N ILE A 182 6.90 10.50 11.43
CA ILE A 182 7.39 9.12 11.36
C ILE A 182 8.89 9.04 11.70
N ALA A 183 9.71 9.93 11.14
CA ALA A 183 11.14 9.99 11.43
C ALA A 183 11.40 10.23 12.93
N SER A 184 10.66 11.17 13.53
CA SER A 184 10.73 11.47 14.98
C SER A 184 10.29 10.29 15.85
N TYR A 185 9.44 9.39 15.34
CA TYR A 185 9.08 8.16 16.02
C TYR A 185 10.20 7.11 15.95
N ILE A 186 10.89 7.00 14.81
CA ILE A 186 11.98 6.03 14.59
C ILE A 186 13.21 6.34 15.45
N GLU A 187 13.46 7.61 15.74
CA GLU A 187 14.60 8.08 16.55
C GLU A 187 14.42 7.88 18.06
N LYS A 188 13.20 7.55 18.52
CA LYS A 188 12.91 7.25 19.93
C LYS A 188 13.25 5.81 20.30
#